data_AF-A0A365XVJ3-F1
#
_entry.id   AF-A0A365XVJ3-F1
#
_cell.length_a   1.000
_cell.length_b   1.000
_cell.length_c   1.000
_cell.angle_alpha   90.00
_cell.angle_beta   90.00
_cell.angle_gamma   90.00
#
_symmetry.space_group_name_H-M   'P 1'
#
loop_
_entity.id
_entity.type
_entity.pdbx_description
1 polymer ?
#
loop_
_entity_poly.entity_id
_entity_poly.type
_entity_poly.pdbx_seq_one_letter_code
_entity_poly.pdbx_strand_id
1 'polypeptide(L)'
;MQDLLYINDENDNTCLESFLHIAETLMNRHLLKVRDHYYRIVDCEFYYNSRIHNDPYALTHEQSGNCGEWNFHGSGMDITLTSQHASGGIMIQGIASVANGHEVPSKDSATSGPLKVCSEIFQHVGSVWADTPLHFGLVPVEQSIGRGVIEATIFSVPRIGLNITKDNHGNFSKRPYRFLTFLHLPHKEGEKIRKYLTLEAEEAISPVAYQAYNTGRKW
;
A
#
# COMPACT_ATOMS: atom_id res chain seq x y z
N MET A 1 4.02 -15.15 10.36
CA MET A 1 3.18 -13.96 10.10
C MET A 1 3.66 -12.76 10.90
N GLN A 2 4.01 -12.90 12.18
CA GLN A 2 4.65 -11.80 12.96
C GLN A 2 5.93 -11.24 12.34
N ASP A 3 6.73 -12.07 11.64
CA ASP A 3 7.93 -11.58 10.94
C ASP A 3 7.64 -10.70 9.72
N LEU A 4 6.47 -10.87 9.08
CA LEU A 4 6.14 -10.15 7.84
C LEU A 4 5.96 -8.65 8.08
N LEU A 5 5.36 -8.28 9.20
CA LEU A 5 4.98 -6.90 9.53
C LEU A 5 5.94 -6.28 10.57
N TYR A 6 7.09 -6.91 10.79
CA TYR A 6 8.11 -6.40 11.70
C TYR A 6 8.73 -5.13 11.12
N ILE A 7 8.91 -4.12 11.98
CA ILE A 7 9.58 -2.87 11.64
C ILE A 7 10.80 -2.75 12.54
N ASN A 8 11.99 -2.64 11.95
CA ASN A 8 13.19 -2.27 12.67
C ASN A 8 13.17 -0.76 12.93
N ASP A 9 12.82 -0.36 14.15
CA ASP A 9 12.69 1.04 14.56
C ASP A 9 13.92 1.59 15.31
N GLU A 10 15.12 1.05 15.04
CA GLU A 10 16.39 1.58 15.56
C GLU A 10 16.67 3.03 15.12
N ASN A 11 16.27 3.40 13.90
CA ASN A 11 16.32 4.76 13.37
C ASN A 11 15.37 4.94 12.17
N ASP A 12 15.32 6.16 11.62
CA ASP A 12 14.44 6.49 10.49
C ASP A 12 14.77 5.71 9.20
N ASN A 13 16.05 5.37 8.96
CA ASN A 13 16.46 4.64 7.77
C ASN A 13 16.04 3.18 7.86
N THR A 14 16.26 2.53 9.01
CA THR A 14 15.82 1.14 9.22
C THR A 14 14.31 1.00 9.20
N CYS A 15 13.57 2.04 9.63
CA CYS A 15 12.12 2.11 9.45
C CYS A 15 11.76 2.10 7.97
N LEU A 16 12.38 2.98 7.17
CA LEU A 16 12.11 3.08 5.73
C LEU A 16 12.45 1.79 4.98
N GLU A 17 13.59 1.16 5.30
CA GLU A 17 13.97 -0.16 4.78
C GLU A 17 12.92 -1.23 5.11
N SER A 18 12.42 -1.23 6.34
CA SER A 18 11.34 -2.15 6.75
C SER A 18 10.04 -1.87 5.98
N PHE A 19 9.66 -0.61 5.79
CA PHE A 19 8.48 -0.25 5.01
C PHE A 19 8.59 -0.71 3.56
N LEU A 20 9.76 -0.53 2.95
CA LEU A 20 10.04 -1.01 1.60
C LEU A 20 9.91 -2.54 1.52
N HIS A 21 10.52 -3.27 2.46
CA HIS A 21 10.44 -4.73 2.48
C HIS A 21 9.00 -5.25 2.66
N ILE A 22 8.23 -4.61 3.53
CA ILE A 22 6.80 -4.92 3.73
C ILE A 22 6.02 -4.62 2.44
N ALA A 23 6.25 -3.46 1.81
CA ALA A 23 5.60 -3.10 0.55
C ALA A 23 5.94 -4.10 -0.57
N GLU A 24 7.21 -4.50 -0.72
CA GLU A 24 7.63 -5.55 -1.66
C GLU A 24 6.86 -6.84 -1.44
N THR A 25 6.74 -7.25 -0.18
CA THR A 25 6.06 -8.50 0.14
C THR A 25 4.55 -8.41 -0.07
N LEU A 26 3.91 -7.30 0.32
CA LEU A 26 2.47 -7.10 0.13
C LEU A 26 2.09 -6.94 -1.34
N MET A 27 2.90 -6.23 -2.12
CA MET A 27 2.56 -5.83 -3.49
C MET A 27 3.05 -6.82 -4.55
N ASN A 28 4.08 -7.61 -4.27
CA ASN A 28 4.63 -8.60 -5.22
C ASN A 28 4.41 -10.06 -4.80
N ARG A 29 4.25 -10.35 -3.50
CA ARG A 29 4.14 -11.74 -3.00
C ARG A 29 2.76 -12.11 -2.48
N HIS A 30 1.86 -11.14 -2.33
CA HIS A 30 0.49 -11.40 -1.87
C HIS A 30 -0.56 -10.80 -2.80
N LEU A 31 -1.73 -11.44 -2.81
CA LEU A 31 -2.95 -10.88 -3.37
C LEU A 31 -3.95 -10.66 -2.24
N LEU A 32 -4.68 -9.55 -2.31
CA LEU A 32 -5.87 -9.35 -1.51
C LEU A 32 -7.03 -10.15 -2.12
N LYS A 33 -7.58 -11.08 -1.35
CA LYS A 33 -8.71 -11.92 -1.73
C LYS A 33 -9.98 -11.45 -1.02
N VAL A 34 -11.06 -11.33 -1.77
CA VAL A 34 -12.43 -11.22 -1.25
C VAL A 34 -13.34 -12.18 -2.02
N ARG A 35 -13.82 -13.23 -1.35
CA ARG A 35 -14.48 -14.39 -1.99
C ARG A 35 -13.63 -14.96 -3.14
N ASP A 36 -14.14 -14.92 -4.37
CA ASP A 36 -13.49 -15.43 -5.57
C ASP A 36 -12.73 -14.34 -6.35
N HIS A 37 -12.70 -13.12 -5.82
CA HIS A 37 -12.00 -11.99 -6.41
C HIS A 37 -10.62 -11.83 -5.80
N TYR A 38 -9.65 -11.55 -6.66
CA TYR A 38 -8.26 -11.37 -6.29
C TYR A 38 -7.78 -10.03 -6.82
N TYR A 39 -7.03 -9.33 -5.98
CA TYR A 39 -6.51 -8.02 -6.26
C TYR A 39 -5.05 -7.95 -5.89
N ARG A 40 -4.28 -7.21 -6.69
CA ARG A 40 -2.95 -6.76 -6.31
C ARG A 40 -3.07 -5.42 -5.60
N ILE A 41 -2.33 -5.23 -4.51
CA ILE A 41 -2.14 -3.91 -3.92
C ILE A 41 -1.13 -3.16 -4.79
N VAL A 42 -1.52 -1.98 -5.29
CA VAL A 42 -0.69 -1.19 -6.23
C VAL A 42 -0.31 0.18 -5.69
N ASP A 43 -0.88 0.58 -4.55
CA ASP A 43 -0.61 1.85 -3.87
C ASP A 43 -0.98 1.71 -2.39
N CYS A 44 -0.03 2.00 -1.49
CA CYS A 44 -0.25 2.00 -0.05
C CYS A 44 0.59 3.07 0.67
N GLU A 45 0.17 3.45 1.88
CA GLU A 45 0.85 4.44 2.72
C GLU A 45 1.12 3.89 4.11
N PHE A 46 2.33 4.13 4.61
CA PHE A 46 2.73 3.78 5.97
C PHE A 46 2.50 4.96 6.91
N TYR A 47 1.92 4.64 8.06
CA TYR A 47 1.74 5.53 9.20
C TYR A 47 2.26 4.77 10.41
N TYR A 48 3.35 5.22 11.02
CA TYR A 48 3.99 4.45 12.08
C TYR A 48 4.54 5.35 13.16
N ASN A 49 4.18 5.08 14.42
CA ASN A 49 4.67 5.80 15.57
C ASN A 49 5.35 4.84 16.55
N SER A 50 6.59 5.15 16.89
CA SER A 50 7.37 4.48 17.94
C SER A 50 8.17 5.52 18.72
N ARG A 51 8.96 5.08 19.72
CA ARG A 51 9.81 5.99 20.49
C ARG A 51 10.83 6.74 19.63
N ILE A 52 11.35 6.06 18.60
CA ILE A 52 12.38 6.61 17.70
C ILE A 52 11.75 7.30 16.49
N HIS A 53 10.62 6.75 15.99
CA HIS A 53 9.93 7.25 14.81
C HIS A 53 8.61 7.90 15.20
N ASN A 54 8.59 9.21 15.42
CA ASN A 54 7.43 9.93 15.94
C ASN A 54 6.60 10.57 14.81
N ASP A 55 5.99 9.74 13.95
CA ASP A 55 5.18 10.24 12.84
C ASP A 55 3.89 10.91 13.35
N PRO A 56 3.73 12.24 13.20
CA PRO A 56 2.56 12.95 13.74
C PRO A 56 1.26 12.63 12.99
N TYR A 57 1.36 11.89 11.88
CA TYR A 57 0.22 11.45 11.09
C TYR A 57 -0.27 10.05 11.45
N ALA A 58 0.52 9.29 12.19
CA ALA A 58 0.10 7.99 12.70
C ALA A 58 -0.92 8.16 13.82
N LEU A 59 -1.98 7.37 13.77
CA LEU A 59 -2.98 7.35 14.83
C LEU A 59 -2.34 6.75 16.08
N THR A 60 -2.31 7.53 17.15
CA THR A 60 -1.80 7.12 18.45
C THR A 60 -2.95 6.60 19.32
N HIS A 61 -2.81 5.34 19.72
CA HIS A 61 -3.34 4.75 20.95
C HIS A 61 -4.82 4.37 21.14
N GLU A 62 -5.80 4.76 20.32
CA GLU A 62 -7.21 4.40 20.62
C GLU A 62 -7.80 3.23 19.82
N GLN A 63 -7.10 2.70 18.81
CA GLN A 63 -7.55 1.52 18.06
C GLN A 63 -6.68 0.31 18.43
N SER A 64 -7.08 -0.34 19.52
CA SER A 64 -6.52 -1.59 20.03
C SER A 64 -6.82 -2.76 19.08
N GLY A 65 -6.01 -2.91 18.04
CA GLY A 65 -5.96 -4.10 17.18
C GLY A 65 -4.65 -4.85 17.35
N ASN A 66 -4.67 -6.17 17.17
CA ASN A 66 -3.45 -6.96 17.06
C ASN A 66 -2.78 -6.69 15.71
N CYS A 67 -1.45 -6.71 15.66
CA CYS A 67 -0.70 -6.52 14.42
C CYS A 67 -1.19 -7.48 13.32
N GLY A 68 -1.44 -6.94 12.13
CA GLY A 68 -1.95 -7.69 10.99
C GLY A 68 -3.48 -7.78 10.89
N GLU A 69 -4.23 -7.15 11.80
CA GLU A 69 -5.68 -7.03 11.67
C GLU A 69 -6.07 -5.95 10.64
N TRP A 70 -7.19 -6.18 9.95
CA TRP A 70 -7.84 -5.17 9.14
C TRP A 70 -8.54 -4.15 10.03
N ASN A 71 -8.25 -2.87 9.84
CA ASN A 71 -8.95 -1.78 10.48
C ASN A 71 -9.64 -0.92 9.42
N PHE A 72 -10.91 -0.58 9.67
CA PHE A 72 -11.75 0.19 8.76
C PHE A 72 -12.15 1.48 9.46
N HIS A 73 -11.93 2.61 8.79
CA HIS A 73 -12.24 3.92 9.34
C HIS A 73 -12.78 4.85 8.26
N GLY A 74 -13.28 6.02 8.65
CA GLY A 74 -13.94 6.97 7.75
C GLY A 74 -13.09 7.49 6.58
N SER A 75 -11.80 7.15 6.53
CA SER A 75 -10.89 7.53 5.45
C SER A 75 -10.47 6.35 4.57
N GLY A 76 -10.70 5.10 4.98
CA GLY A 76 -10.17 3.94 4.27
C GLY A 76 -10.08 2.67 5.12
N MET A 77 -9.18 1.80 4.67
CA MET A 77 -8.82 0.55 5.33
C MET A 77 -7.31 0.45 5.44
N ASP A 78 -6.83 -0.04 6.58
CA ASP A 78 -5.44 -0.28 6.87
C ASP A 78 -5.18 -1.67 7.44
N ILE A 79 -3.93 -2.13 7.28
CA ILE A 79 -3.39 -3.27 8.02
C ILE A 79 -2.70 -2.70 9.26
N THR A 80 -3.15 -3.08 10.44
CA THR A 80 -2.62 -2.56 11.71
C THR A 80 -1.16 -2.99 11.94
N LEU A 81 -0.34 -2.05 12.40
CA LEU A 81 1.05 -2.25 12.79
C LEU A 81 1.17 -1.95 14.28
N THR A 82 1.03 -2.97 15.14
CA THR A 82 1.08 -2.78 16.59
C THR A 82 2.15 -3.64 17.25
N SER A 83 2.83 -3.07 18.24
CA SER A 83 3.73 -3.77 19.15
C SER A 83 3.54 -3.23 20.56
N GLN A 84 4.31 -3.73 21.53
CA GLN A 84 4.25 -3.20 22.91
C GLN A 84 4.57 -1.71 23.00
N HIS A 85 5.36 -1.17 22.06
CA HIS A 85 5.90 0.20 22.12
C HIS A 85 5.72 1.00 20.83
N ALA A 86 4.95 0.46 19.87
CA ALA A 86 4.69 1.12 18.60
C ALA A 86 3.26 0.86 18.12
N SER A 87 2.72 1.81 17.36
CA SER A 87 1.41 1.74 16.74
C SER A 87 1.41 2.39 15.37
N GLY A 88 0.57 1.89 14.48
CA GLY A 88 0.50 2.39 13.12
C GLY A 88 -0.43 1.57 12.24
N GLY A 89 -0.38 1.85 10.94
CA GLY A 89 -1.14 1.14 9.94
C GLY A 89 -0.55 1.33 8.55
N ILE A 90 -0.85 0.37 7.68
CA ILE A 90 -0.57 0.42 6.24
C ILE A 90 -1.89 0.68 5.53
N MET A 91 -2.16 1.93 5.17
CA MET A 91 -3.40 2.32 4.49
C MET A 91 -3.35 1.89 3.02
N ILE A 92 -4.36 1.18 2.57
CA ILE A 92 -4.46 0.73 1.18
C ILE A 92 -5.08 1.85 0.34
N GLN A 93 -4.28 2.43 -0.55
CA GLN A 93 -4.70 3.54 -1.42
C GLN A 93 -5.23 3.06 -2.76
N GLY A 94 -4.74 1.93 -3.27
CA GLY A 94 -5.12 1.42 -4.58
C GLY A 94 -4.94 -0.08 -4.73
N ILE A 95 -5.87 -0.68 -5.45
CA ILE A 95 -5.87 -2.10 -5.79
C ILE A 95 -6.13 -2.28 -7.28
N ALA A 96 -5.69 -3.39 -7.86
CA ALA A 96 -6.03 -3.75 -9.24
C ALA A 96 -6.43 -5.23 -9.34
N SER A 97 -7.57 -5.49 -9.98
CA SER A 97 -8.06 -6.85 -10.20
C SER A 97 -7.11 -7.63 -11.10
N VAL A 98 -6.87 -8.90 -10.73
CA VAL A 98 -5.99 -9.84 -11.46
C VAL A 98 -6.78 -10.97 -12.13
N ALA A 99 -8.00 -10.69 -12.59
CA ALA A 99 -8.82 -11.68 -13.28
C ALA A 99 -8.09 -12.34 -14.48
N ASN A 100 -8.31 -13.64 -14.69
CA ASN A 100 -8.00 -14.37 -15.92
C ASN A 100 -6.52 -14.41 -16.37
N GLY A 101 -5.56 -14.48 -15.45
CA GLY A 101 -4.16 -14.78 -15.81
C GLY A 101 -3.43 -13.64 -16.53
N HIS A 102 -3.89 -12.41 -16.37
CA HIS A 102 -3.13 -11.23 -16.78
C HIS A 102 -1.95 -11.01 -15.83
N GLU A 103 -0.74 -11.15 -16.35
CA GLU A 103 0.52 -10.96 -15.60
C GLU A 103 0.66 -9.51 -15.11
N VAL A 104 0.09 -8.54 -15.84
CA VAL A 104 0.17 -7.09 -15.60
C VAL A 104 -1.25 -6.50 -15.49
N PRO A 105 -1.58 -5.73 -14.44
CA PRO A 105 -2.87 -5.06 -14.33
C PRO A 105 -3.09 -3.98 -15.40
N SER A 106 -4.34 -3.76 -15.79
CA SER A 106 -4.73 -2.70 -16.73
C SER A 106 -5.35 -1.50 -16.01
N LYS A 107 -5.49 -0.37 -16.70
CA LYS A 107 -6.15 0.82 -16.15
C LYS A 107 -7.60 0.54 -15.75
N ASP A 108 -8.31 -0.26 -16.54
CA ASP A 108 -9.72 -0.59 -16.33
C ASP A 108 -9.92 -1.56 -15.16
N SER A 109 -8.86 -2.29 -14.75
CA SER A 109 -8.90 -3.18 -13.59
C SER A 109 -8.49 -2.50 -12.29
N ALA A 110 -8.06 -1.23 -12.32
CA ALA A 110 -7.50 -0.51 -11.18
C ALA A 110 -8.53 0.39 -10.47
N THR A 111 -8.55 0.28 -9.15
CA THR A 111 -9.32 1.11 -8.23
C THR A 111 -8.37 1.98 -7.43
N SER A 112 -8.52 3.30 -7.54
CA SER A 112 -7.61 4.29 -6.93
C SER A 112 -8.36 5.23 -5.98
N GLY A 113 -7.92 5.23 -4.72
CA GLY A 113 -8.47 5.99 -3.61
C GLY A 113 -9.01 5.09 -2.49
N PRO A 114 -8.72 5.39 -1.22
CA PRO A 114 -8.89 4.44 -0.12
C PRO A 114 -10.35 4.09 0.15
N LEU A 115 -11.27 5.05 0.05
CA LEU A 115 -12.72 4.78 0.14
C LEU A 115 -13.26 3.99 -1.05
N LYS A 116 -12.71 4.21 -2.26
CA LYS A 116 -13.10 3.44 -3.44
C LYS A 116 -12.61 2.00 -3.35
N VAL A 117 -11.41 1.79 -2.80
CA VAL A 117 -10.89 0.45 -2.45
C VAL A 117 -11.86 -0.25 -1.51
N CYS A 118 -12.31 0.42 -0.44
CA CYS A 118 -13.28 -0.14 0.48
C CYS A 118 -14.60 -0.51 -0.22
N SER A 119 -15.15 0.37 -1.07
CA SER A 119 -16.37 0.08 -1.85
C SER A 119 -16.20 -1.10 -2.80
N GLU A 120 -15.07 -1.17 -3.51
CA GLU A 120 -14.74 -2.28 -4.42
C GLU A 120 -14.63 -3.60 -3.67
N ILE A 121 -14.02 -3.64 -2.48
CA ILE A 121 -13.97 -4.86 -1.67
C ILE A 121 -15.36 -5.23 -1.16
N PHE A 122 -16.09 -4.24 -0.63
CA PHE A 122 -17.37 -4.48 0.05
C PHE A 122 -18.46 -4.97 -0.91
N GLN A 123 -18.45 -4.55 -2.18
CA GLN A 123 -19.43 -5.05 -3.15
C GLN A 123 -19.32 -6.57 -3.41
N HIS A 124 -18.17 -7.18 -3.09
CA HIS A 124 -17.91 -8.61 -3.21
C HIS A 124 -18.12 -9.38 -1.91
N VAL A 125 -18.45 -8.71 -0.80
CA VAL A 125 -18.79 -9.38 0.48
C VAL A 125 -20.09 -10.17 0.36
N GLY A 126 -20.95 -9.81 -0.59
CA GLY A 126 -22.14 -10.52 -1.04
C GLY A 126 -23.43 -10.14 -0.31
N SER A 127 -24.32 -11.11 -0.12
CA SER A 127 -25.67 -10.90 0.43
C SER A 127 -25.70 -11.10 1.94
N VAL A 128 -26.54 -10.31 2.63
CA VAL A 128 -26.84 -10.49 4.06
C VAL A 128 -27.54 -11.84 4.37
N TRP A 129 -28.01 -12.52 3.33
CA TRP A 129 -28.62 -13.85 3.41
C TRP A 129 -27.70 -14.97 2.93
N ALA A 130 -26.45 -14.66 2.58
CA ALA A 130 -25.50 -15.67 2.14
C ALA A 130 -25.15 -16.61 3.31
N ASP A 131 -25.23 -17.91 3.06
CA ASP A 131 -24.83 -18.98 3.98
C ASP A 131 -23.38 -19.45 3.74
N THR A 132 -22.71 -18.90 2.74
CA THR A 132 -21.32 -19.23 2.41
C THR A 132 -20.32 -18.42 3.24
N PRO A 133 -19.22 -19.05 3.72
CA PRO A 133 -18.16 -18.33 4.43
C PRO A 133 -17.55 -17.21 3.59
N LEU A 134 -17.34 -16.04 4.20
CA LEU A 134 -16.59 -14.95 3.61
C LEU A 134 -15.09 -15.19 3.81
N HIS A 135 -14.37 -15.39 2.71
CA HIS A 135 -12.91 -15.35 2.72
C HIS A 135 -12.44 -13.95 2.36
N PHE A 136 -11.84 -13.25 3.33
CA PHE A 136 -11.26 -11.93 3.15
C PHE A 136 -9.87 -11.87 3.80
N GLY A 137 -8.84 -11.56 3.01
CA GLY A 137 -7.48 -11.49 3.53
C GLY A 137 -6.40 -11.56 2.46
N LEU A 138 -5.15 -11.61 2.89
CA LEU A 138 -4.00 -11.78 2.00
C LEU A 138 -3.75 -13.27 1.74
N VAL A 139 -3.48 -13.61 0.49
CA VAL A 139 -3.05 -14.95 0.08
C VAL A 139 -1.72 -14.87 -0.67
N PRO A 140 -0.77 -15.79 -0.43
CA PRO A 140 0.48 -15.81 -1.18
C PRO A 140 0.22 -16.03 -2.68
N VAL A 141 0.96 -15.32 -3.51
CA VAL A 141 0.86 -15.41 -4.97
C VAL A 141 1.05 -16.86 -5.45
N GLU A 142 1.99 -17.62 -4.86
CA GLU A 142 2.26 -19.00 -5.29
C GLU A 142 1.08 -19.95 -5.02
N GLN A 143 0.20 -19.58 -4.08
CA GLN A 143 -0.97 -20.37 -3.69
C GLN A 143 -2.25 -19.92 -4.43
N SER A 144 -2.19 -18.85 -5.20
CA SER A 144 -3.34 -18.21 -5.83
C SER A 144 -3.21 -18.18 -7.35
N ILE A 145 -4.21 -18.75 -8.05
CA ILE A 145 -4.39 -18.70 -9.51
C ILE A 145 -3.17 -19.23 -10.30
N GLY A 146 -3.32 -20.37 -10.98
CA GLY A 146 -2.22 -20.92 -11.79
C GLY A 146 -1.82 -20.02 -12.96
N ARG A 147 -0.83 -19.13 -12.77
CA ARG A 147 0.16 -18.54 -13.70
C ARG A 147 0.70 -17.20 -13.17
N GLY A 148 1.94 -16.88 -13.53
CA GLY A 148 2.84 -15.96 -12.82
C GLY A 148 2.37 -14.51 -12.72
N VAL A 149 2.35 -13.99 -11.49
CA VAL A 149 2.29 -12.56 -11.23
C VAL A 149 3.68 -11.99 -11.46
N ILE A 150 3.82 -11.00 -12.35
CA ILE A 150 5.11 -10.34 -12.57
C ILE A 150 5.51 -9.58 -11.32
N GLU A 151 6.75 -9.69 -10.88
CA GLU A 151 7.29 -8.80 -9.86
C GLU A 151 7.38 -7.39 -10.44
N ALA A 152 6.82 -6.41 -9.75
CA ALA A 152 6.84 -5.03 -10.20
C ALA A 152 7.89 -4.24 -9.42
N THR A 153 8.58 -3.34 -10.12
CA THR A 153 9.36 -2.29 -9.47
C THR A 153 8.48 -1.46 -8.52
N ILE A 154 8.95 -1.29 -7.28
CA ILE A 154 8.34 -0.42 -6.29
C ILE A 154 8.97 0.97 -6.34
N PHE A 155 8.11 1.98 -6.27
CA PHE A 155 8.50 3.37 -6.15
C PHE A 155 8.02 3.92 -4.81
N SER A 156 8.90 4.60 -4.09
CA SER A 156 8.56 5.29 -2.83
C SER A 156 8.46 6.80 -3.06
N VAL A 157 7.36 7.41 -2.61
CA VAL A 157 7.07 8.84 -2.78
C VAL A 157 6.43 9.43 -1.51
N PRO A 158 6.33 10.76 -1.38
CA PRO A 158 5.62 11.37 -0.26
C PRO A 158 4.14 10.99 -0.24
N ARG A 159 3.61 10.82 0.98
CA ARG A 159 2.19 10.58 1.24
C ARG A 159 1.32 11.77 0.80
N ILE A 160 0.04 11.51 0.58
CA ILE A 160 -0.90 12.54 0.12
C ILE A 160 -1.95 12.88 1.19
N GLY A 161 -2.56 14.07 1.07
CA GLY A 161 -3.67 14.46 1.96
C GLY A 161 -3.29 14.78 3.40
N LEU A 162 -1.99 14.95 3.68
CA LEU A 162 -1.49 15.25 5.03
C LEU A 162 -1.75 16.71 5.41
N ASN A 163 -2.25 16.92 6.63
CA ASN A 163 -2.38 18.26 7.18
C ASN A 163 -1.02 18.76 7.70
N ILE A 164 -0.39 19.68 6.98
CA ILE A 164 0.93 20.23 7.32
C ILE A 164 0.98 20.85 8.73
N THR A 165 -0.16 21.30 9.29
CA THR A 165 -0.19 21.91 10.64
C THR A 165 0.07 20.89 11.76
N LYS A 166 0.02 19.57 11.48
CA LYS A 166 0.40 18.53 12.44
C LYS A 166 1.90 18.27 12.47
N ASP A 167 2.62 18.68 11.44
CA ASP A 167 4.05 18.45 11.25
C ASP A 167 4.79 19.78 11.37
N ASN A 168 4.88 20.28 12.61
CA ASN A 168 5.46 21.60 12.92
C ASN A 168 6.92 21.76 12.45
N HIS A 169 7.62 20.65 12.21
CA HIS A 169 8.99 20.63 11.70
C HIS A 169 9.06 20.30 10.20
N GLY A 170 7.93 19.98 9.55
CA GLY A 170 7.82 19.79 8.11
C GLY A 170 8.61 18.61 7.54
N ASN A 171 8.91 17.61 8.37
CA ASN A 171 9.78 16.50 7.99
C ASN A 171 8.98 15.31 7.47
N PHE A 172 7.92 14.89 8.15
CA PHE A 172 7.18 13.65 7.87
C PHE A 172 6.27 13.75 6.64
N SER A 173 5.81 14.95 6.30
CA SER A 173 5.01 15.22 5.11
C SER A 173 5.78 15.05 3.78
N LYS A 174 7.11 15.11 3.83
CA LYS A 174 7.99 14.96 2.66
C LYS A 174 8.65 13.59 2.57
N ARG A 175 8.54 12.74 3.61
CA ARG A 175 9.20 11.43 3.63
C ARG A 175 8.52 10.46 2.66
N PRO A 176 9.29 9.56 2.02
CA PRO A 176 8.79 8.67 0.98
C PRO A 176 8.04 7.45 1.55
N TYR A 177 6.99 7.68 2.35
CA TYR A 177 6.23 6.64 3.05
C TYR A 177 4.97 6.19 2.30
N ARG A 178 4.85 6.53 1.02
CA ARG A 178 3.86 5.96 0.09
C ARG A 178 4.58 5.09 -0.93
N PHE A 179 4.13 3.87 -1.10
CA PHE A 179 4.71 2.90 -2.03
C PHE A 179 3.71 2.57 -3.12
N LEU A 180 4.18 2.59 -4.36
CA LEU A 180 3.35 2.35 -5.54
C LEU A 180 4.10 1.53 -6.58
N THR A 181 3.34 0.70 -7.31
CA THR A 181 3.80 -0.08 -8.45
C THR A 181 3.02 0.33 -9.70
N PHE A 182 3.44 -0.16 -10.87
CA PHE A 182 2.69 0.02 -12.12
C PHE A 182 2.32 1.48 -12.40
N LEU A 183 3.32 2.32 -12.72
CA LEU A 183 3.12 3.75 -12.93
C LEU A 183 2.11 4.10 -14.04
N HIS A 184 1.77 3.17 -14.93
CA HIS A 184 0.73 3.36 -15.94
C HIS A 184 -0.68 3.36 -15.35
N LEU A 185 -0.89 2.83 -14.14
CA LEU A 185 -2.18 2.79 -13.48
C LEU A 185 -2.58 4.19 -12.97
N PRO A 186 -3.89 4.44 -12.78
CA PRO A 186 -4.33 5.68 -12.17
C PRO A 186 -3.89 5.76 -10.70
N HIS A 187 -2.98 6.66 -10.40
CA HIS A 187 -2.56 7.00 -9.03
C HIS A 187 -3.02 8.40 -8.67
N LYS A 188 -3.51 8.61 -7.44
CA LYS A 188 -3.82 9.96 -6.95
C LYS A 188 -2.55 10.81 -6.96
N GLU A 189 -2.68 12.07 -7.40
CA GLU A 189 -1.59 13.06 -7.47
C GLU A 189 -0.46 12.67 -8.45
N GLY A 190 -0.81 12.03 -9.58
CA GLY A 190 0.15 11.53 -10.57
C GLY A 190 1.20 12.54 -11.08
N GLU A 191 0.85 13.82 -11.20
CA GLU A 191 1.82 14.86 -11.57
C GLU A 191 2.88 15.08 -10.47
N LYS A 192 2.46 15.08 -9.20
CA LYS A 192 3.39 15.18 -8.06
C LYS A 192 4.29 13.95 -7.96
N ILE A 193 3.73 12.75 -8.21
CA ILE A 193 4.50 11.51 -8.29
C ILE A 193 5.59 11.63 -9.36
N ARG A 194 5.22 12.03 -10.58
CA ARG A 194 6.18 12.24 -11.67
C ARG A 194 7.28 13.23 -11.29
N LYS A 195 6.89 14.39 -10.76
CA LYS A 195 7.83 15.44 -10.34
C LYS A 195 8.81 14.89 -9.30
N TYR A 196 8.31 14.25 -8.25
CA TYR A 196 9.13 13.71 -7.19
C TYR A 196 10.13 12.67 -7.71
N LEU A 197 9.63 11.65 -8.42
CA LEU A 197 10.46 10.54 -8.91
C LEU A 197 11.54 10.97 -9.92
N THR A 198 11.34 12.09 -10.63
CA THR A 198 12.29 12.54 -11.66
C THR A 198 13.20 13.68 -11.21
N LEU A 199 12.91 14.35 -10.09
CA LEU A 199 13.63 15.56 -9.68
C LEU A 199 13.98 15.64 -8.19
N GLU A 200 13.21 15.00 -7.30
CA GLU A 200 13.30 15.24 -5.84
C GLU A 200 13.69 14.00 -5.04
N ALA A 201 13.46 12.80 -5.58
CA ALA A 201 13.90 11.56 -4.94
C ALA A 201 15.43 11.49 -4.84
N GLU A 202 15.93 10.87 -3.77
CA GLU A 202 17.37 10.63 -3.57
C GLU A 202 17.98 9.87 -4.76
N GLU A 203 17.27 8.85 -5.23
CA GLU A 203 17.58 8.11 -6.47
C GLU A 203 16.57 8.45 -7.58
N ALA A 204 16.63 9.70 -8.07
CA ALA A 204 15.74 10.15 -9.13
C ALA A 204 15.92 9.34 -10.43
N ILE A 205 14.82 8.85 -10.99
CA ILE A 205 14.82 8.15 -12.28
C ILE A 205 14.76 9.13 -13.44
N SER A 206 15.42 8.81 -14.55
CA SER A 206 15.40 9.68 -15.72
C SER A 206 13.97 9.84 -16.27
N PRO A 207 13.62 10.98 -16.90
CA PRO A 207 12.32 11.16 -17.55
C PRO A 207 11.99 10.07 -18.57
N VAL A 208 13.01 9.53 -19.26
CA VAL A 208 12.86 8.41 -20.21
C VAL A 208 12.51 7.11 -19.48
N ALA A 209 13.17 6.82 -18.35
CA ALA A 209 12.85 5.66 -17.53
C ALA A 209 11.44 5.77 -16.95
N TYR A 210 11.07 6.93 -16.39
CA TYR A 210 9.71 7.18 -15.92
C TYR A 210 8.69 6.92 -17.02
N GLN A 211 8.91 7.45 -18.22
CA GLN A 211 7.98 7.25 -19.33
C GLN A 211 7.88 5.78 -19.75
N ALA A 212 8.95 5.00 -19.65
CA ALA A 212 8.92 3.57 -19.91
C ALA A 212 8.03 2.81 -18.90
N TYR A 213 8.16 3.11 -17.60
CA TYR A 213 7.28 2.56 -16.57
C TYR A 213 5.82 3.03 -16.74
N ASN A 214 5.61 4.34 -16.96
CA ASN A 214 4.28 4.94 -17.14
C ASN A 214 3.54 4.47 -18.40
N THR A 215 4.25 3.89 -19.37
CA THR A 215 3.66 3.27 -20.57
C THR A 215 3.66 1.75 -20.52
N GLY A 216 4.18 1.17 -19.44
CA GLY A 216 4.25 -0.27 -19.22
C GLY A 216 5.23 -1.07 -20.06
N ARG A 217 6.34 -0.43 -20.43
CA ARG A 217 7.43 -1.03 -21.20
C ARG A 217 8.53 -1.63 -20.32
N LYS A 218 8.54 -1.31 -19.04
CA LYS A 218 9.46 -1.84 -18.02
C LYS A 218 8.58 -2.18 -16.82
N TRP A 219 8.35 -3.47 -16.60
CA TRP A 219 7.75 -3.97 -15.37
C TRP A 219 8.82 -4.72 -14.62
#